data_AF-A0A3B0VA91-F1
#
_entry.id   AF-A0A3B0VA91-F1
#
_cell.length_a   1.000
_cell.length_b   1.000
_cell.length_c   1.000
_cell.angle_alpha   90.00
_cell.angle_beta   90.00
_cell.angle_gamma   90.00
#
_symmetry.space_group_name_H-M   'P 1'
#
loop_
_entity.id
_entity.type
_entity.pdbx_description
1 polymer ?
#
loop_
_entity_poly.entity_id
_entity_poly.type
_entity_poly.pdbx_seq_one_letter_code
_entity_poly.pdbx_strand_id
1 'polypeptide(L)' 'MVLMESPPKLVYDDSGHLVEVILLAEDYMAYLRNLAAEADWETLPPHLQDAIDRLLIDDVRSEKEDAIDLETLFADSASS' A
#
# COMPACT_ATOMS: atom_id res chain seq x y z
N MET A 1 7.92 11.48 2.16
CA MET A 1 8.00 11.33 3.64
C MET A 1 6.64 10.84 4.12
N VAL A 2 6.57 9.61 4.63
CA VAL A 2 5.33 9.06 5.20
C VAL A 2 5.06 9.77 6.52
N LEU A 3 3.90 10.42 6.66
CA LEU A 3 3.41 10.87 7.95
C LEU A 3 2.63 9.70 8.55
N MET A 4 3.09 9.19 9.69
CA MET A 4 2.38 8.17 10.44
C MET A 4 1.31 8.85 11.30
N GLU A 5 0.08 8.36 11.24
CA GLU A 5 -1.02 8.90 12.04
C GLU A 5 -0.84 8.60 13.53
N SER A 6 -0.25 7.44 13.83
CA SER A 6 0.09 7.04 15.19
C SER A 6 1.55 6.62 15.32
N PRO A 7 2.19 6.88 16.46
CA PRO A 7 3.55 6.42 16.69
C PRO A 7 3.58 4.87 16.68
N PRO A 8 4.57 4.25 16.00
CA PRO A 8 4.72 2.81 15.99
C PRO A 8 4.94 2.28 17.40
N LYS A 9 4.36 1.12 17.71
CA LYS A 9 4.66 0.39 18.93
C LYS A 9 5.88 -0.49 18.70
N LEU A 10 6.92 -0.25 19.48
CA LEU A 10 8.18 -0.99 19.43
C LEU A 10 8.16 -2.10 20.50
N VAL A 11 8.49 -3.33 20.10
CA VAL A 11 8.57 -4.50 20.98
C VAL A 11 10.03 -4.90 21.13
N TYR A 12 10.47 -5.04 22.38
CA TYR A 12 11.84 -5.39 22.74
C TYR A 12 11.88 -6.77 23.41
N ASP A 13 12.98 -7.50 23.21
CA ASP A 13 13.25 -8.74 23.94
C ASP A 13 13.71 -8.46 25.39
N ASP A 14 13.90 -9.52 26.18
CA ASP A 14 14.39 -9.43 27.57
C ASP A 14 15.81 -8.85 27.67
N SER A 15 16.56 -8.82 26.55
CA SER A 15 17.91 -8.26 26.46
C SER A 15 17.91 -6.79 26.01
N GLY A 16 16.75 -6.21 25.70
CA GLY A 16 16.59 -4.83 25.23
C GLY A 16 16.81 -4.64 23.72
N HIS A 17 16.88 -5.70 22.92
CA HIS A 17 16.95 -5.58 21.45
C HIS A 17 15.55 -5.41 20.86
N LEU A 18 15.43 -4.54 19.85
CA LEU A 18 14.19 -4.37 19.10
C LEU A 18 13.94 -5.61 18.25
N VAL A 19 12.81 -6.27 18.47
CA VAL A 19 12.43 -7.50 17.77
C VAL A 19 11.22 -7.33 16.85
N GLU A 20 10.29 -6.42 17.19
CA GLU A 20 9.12 -6.18 16.36
C GLU A 20 8.73 -4.70 16.37
N VAL A 21 8.13 -4.28 15.26
CA VAL A 21 7.52 -2.96 15.10
C VAL A 21 6.08 -3.17 14.66
N ILE A 22 5.15 -2.70 15.49
CA ILE A 22 3.71 -2.79 15.22
C ILE A 22 3.25 -1.42 14.73
N LEU A 23 2.72 -1.42 13.51
CA LEU A 23 2.15 -0.26 12.84
C LEU A 23 0.64 -0.41 12.72
N LEU A 24 -0.07 0.71 12.60
CA LEU A 24 -1.44 0.66 12.10
C LEU A 24 -1.43 0.14 10.67
N ALA A 25 -2.49 -0.57 10.28
CA ALA A 25 -2.60 -1.13 8.94
C ALA A 25 -2.48 -0.06 7.85
N GLU A 26 -3.09 1.11 8.08
CA GLU A 26 -3.06 2.25 7.16
C GLU A 26 -1.64 2.84 7.02
N ASP A 27 -0.95 3.04 8.14
CA ASP A 27 0.44 3.51 8.17
C ASP A 27 1.38 2.51 7.46
N TYR A 28 1.15 1.21 7.66
CA TYR A 28 1.91 0.15 6.99
C TYR A 28 1.65 0.14 5.48
N MET A 29 0.40 0.30 5.04
CA MET A 29 0.07 0.43 3.61
C MET A 29 0.71 1.68 3.00
N ALA A 30 0.67 2.82 3.69
CA ALA A 30 1.31 4.06 3.22
C ALA A 30 2.84 3.93 3.11
N TYR A 31 3.45 3.19 4.04
CA TYR A 31 4.86 2.82 3.97
C TYR A 31 5.15 1.96 2.74
N LEU A 32 4.38 0.89 2.50
CA LEU A 32 4.57 0.03 1.33
C LEU A 32 4.40 0.80 0.01
N ARG A 33 3.44 1.72 -0.10
CA ARG A 33 3.28 2.57 -1.30
C ARG A 33 4.50 3.47 -1.53
N ASN A 34 5.06 4.08 -0.47
CA ASN A 34 6.30 4.85 -0.60
C ASN A 34 7.47 3.95 -0.99
N LEU A 35 7.56 2.75 -0.40
CA LEU A 35 8.62 1.81 -0.68
C LEU A 35 8.59 1.35 -2.14
N ALA A 36 7.41 1.08 -2.69
CA ALA A 36 7.22 0.73 -4.09
C ALA A 36 7.65 1.85 -5.06
N ALA A 37 7.52 3.12 -4.66
CA ALA A 37 7.87 4.27 -5.48
C ALA A 37 9.37 4.59 -5.47
N GLU A 38 10.06 4.34 -4.37
CA GLU A 38 11.41 4.84 -4.12
C GLU A 38 12.49 3.74 -4.05
N ALA A 39 12.11 2.50 -3.74
CA ALA A 39 13.07 1.41 -3.56
C ALA A 39 13.41 0.69 -4.87
N ASP A 40 14.66 0.24 -4.96
CA ASP A 40 15.08 -0.66 -6.03
C ASP A 40 14.53 -2.07 -5.75
N TRP A 41 13.62 -2.51 -6.63
CA TRP A 41 12.89 -3.77 -6.51
C TRP A 41 13.82 -4.97 -6.30
N GLU A 42 14.94 -5.04 -7.03
CA GLU A 42 15.88 -6.17 -6.97
C GLU A 42 16.63 -6.29 -5.65
N THR A 43 16.64 -5.21 -4.85
CA THR A 43 17.32 -5.17 -3.55
C THR A 43 16.36 -5.34 -2.37
N LEU A 44 15.06 -5.34 -2.64
CA LEU A 44 14.05 -5.50 -1.60
C LEU A 44 14.07 -6.93 -1.03
N PRO A 45 13.94 -7.08 0.30
CA PRO A 45 13.67 -8.37 0.90
C PRO A 45 12.42 -9.02 0.28
N PRO A 46 12.42 -10.34 0.02
CA PRO A 46 11.30 -11.02 -0.65
C PRO A 46 9.94 -10.81 0.02
N HIS A 47 9.92 -10.76 1.36
CA HIS A 47 8.67 -10.53 2.11
C HIS A 47 8.06 -9.15 1.88
N LEU A 48 8.87 -8.13 1.53
CA LEU A 48 8.37 -6.80 1.19
C LEU A 48 7.93 -6.71 -0.26
N GLN A 49 8.62 -7.41 -1.17
CA GLN A 49 8.16 -7.56 -2.57
C GLN A 49 6.77 -8.20 -2.60
N ASP A 50 6.58 -9.33 -1.91
CA ASP A 50 5.28 -10.01 -1.81
C ASP A 50 4.17 -9.11 -1.21
N ALA A 51 4.53 -8.29 -0.22
CA ALA A 51 3.59 -7.37 0.41
C ALA A 51 3.18 -6.21 -0.53
N ILE A 52 4.14 -5.67 -1.28
CA ILE A 52 3.87 -4.63 -2.30
C ILE A 52 3.04 -5.22 -3.44
N ASP A 53 3.37 -6.41 -3.94
CA ASP A 53 2.60 -7.04 -5.03
C ASP A 53 1.13 -7.22 -4.65
N ARG A 54 0.86 -7.69 -3.43
CA ARG A 54 -0.52 -7.83 -2.92
C ARG A 54 -1.23 -6.49 -2.83
N LEU A 55 -0.55 -5.46 -2.31
CA LEU A 55 -1.10 -4.12 -2.21
C LEU A 55 -1.48 -3.56 -3.59
N LEU A 56 -0.62 -3.71 -4.58
CA LEU A 56 -0.86 -3.23 -5.95
C LEU A 56 -2.01 -4.00 -6.62
N ILE A 57 -2.11 -5.31 -6.39
CA ILE A 57 -3.23 -6.12 -6.89
C ILE A 57 -4.55 -5.66 -6.28
N ASP A 58 -4.58 -5.42 -4.97
CA ASP A 58 -5.77 -4.98 -4.27
C ASP A 58 -6.18 -3.55 -4.68
N ASP A 59 -5.21 -2.63 -4.86
CA ASP A 59 -5.45 -1.28 -5.38
C ASP A 59 -6.11 -1.35 -6.78
N VAL A 60 -5.57 -2.15 -7.72
CA VAL A 60 -6.15 -2.33 -9.07
C VAL A 60 -7.56 -2.94 -9.02
N ARG A 61 -7.82 -3.84 -8.07
CA ARG A 61 -9.15 -4.44 -7.90
C ARG A 61 -10.16 -3.42 -7.39
N SER A 62 -9.76 -2.57 -6.44
CA SER A 62 -10.60 -1.49 -5.91
C SER A 62 -10.91 -0.44 -6.98
N GLU A 63 -9.92 -0.03 -7.78
CA GLU A 63 -10.12 0.94 -8.86
C GLU A 63 -11.08 0.44 -9.95
N LYS A 64 -11.13 -0.88 -10.20
CA LYS A 64 -12.07 -1.47 -11.15
C LYS A 64 -13.53 -1.47 -10.69
N GLU A 65 -13.79 -1.43 -9.38
CA GLU A 65 -15.16 -1.29 -8.88
C GLU A 65 -15.72 0.12 -9.13
N ASP A 66 -14.86 1.13 -9.13
CA ASP A 66 -15.23 2.54 -9.40
C ASP A 66 -15.06 2.97 -10.87
N ALA A 67 -14.54 2.07 -11.73
CA ALA A 67 -14.32 2.38 -13.14
C ALA A 67 -15.65 2.44 -13.91
N ILE A 68 -16.06 3.65 -14.30
CA ILE A 68 -17.16 3.84 -15.26
C ILE A 68 -16.68 3.37 -16.63
N ASP A 69 -17.39 2.43 -17.24
CA ASP A 69 -17.06 1.93 -18.57
C ASP A 69 -17.13 3.07 -19.61
N LEU A 70 -16.18 3.09 -20.54
CA LEU A 70 -16.09 4.08 -21.62
C LEU A 70 -17.39 4.12 -22.42
N GLU A 71 -18.03 2.97 -22.63
CA GLU A 71 -19.32 2.88 -23.32
C GLU A 71 -20.43 3.66 -22.59
N THR A 72 -20.40 3.67 -21.25
CA THR A 72 -21.37 4.40 -20.42
C THR A 72 -21.17 5.91 -20.56
N LEU A 73 -19.91 6.37 -20.64
CA LEU A 73 -19.58 7.80 -20.86
C LEU A 73 -19.98 8.28 -22.27
N PHE A 74 -19.86 7.44 -23.29
CA PHE A 74 -20.28 7.78 -24.66
C PHE A 74 -21.80 7.74 -24.85
N ALA A 75 -22.51 6.87 -24.13
CA ALA A 75 -23.98 6.82 -24.17
C ALA A 75 -24.62 8.07 -23.54
N ASP A 76 -24.02 8.60 -22.47
CA ASP A 76 -24.54 9.78 -21.75
C ASP A 76 -24.28 11.10 -22.53
N SER A 77 -23.13 11.18 -23.22
CA SER A 77 -22.79 12.32 -24.08
C SER A 77 -23.52 12.35 -25.43
N ALA A 78 -24.11 11.23 -25.87
CA ALA A 78 -24.95 11.17 -27.06
C ALA A 78 -26.42 11.58 -26.79
N SER A 79 -26.81 11.78 -25.53
CA SER A 79 -28.18 12.11 -25.12
C SER A 79 -28.37 13.59 -24.70
N SER A 80 -27.36 14.46 -24.90
CA SER A 80 -27.43 15.92 -24.64
C SER A 80 -27.26 16.76 -25.90
#